data_AF-A0A485LS00-F1
#
_entry.id   AF-A0A485LS00-F1
#
_cell.length_a   1.000
_cell.length_b   1.000
_cell.length_c   1.000
_cell.angle_alpha   90.00
_cell.angle_beta   90.00
_cell.angle_gamma   90.00
#
_symmetry.space_group_name_H-M   'P 1'
#
loop_
_entity.id
_entity.type
_entity.pdbx_description
1 polymer ?
#
loop_
_entity_poly.entity_id
_entity_poly.type
_entity_poly.pdbx_seq_one_letter_code
_entity_poly.pdbx_strand_id
1 'polypeptide(L)'
;MLSFYFFDPMDPTFDFWSWLYVMEWAIGWREAMSFQGDEGTLNVISEWLDAELQDIDAGEFPTTFATYALGGILYVTGVSHAGNFCDHVYFNRIQSQACRKKGSNLFGLNRVAGIVWVGRGMLFLRGITALCLLCTATLQLEMHNYAVNFYTREVPWYKTILGAGETGWIVYIVNDIVMVWTREYTSWYCMGYGLLAWFVVAILALVYPVAHRATVDPQCQFDQVDFQVVCQSGVVYIGQSSRFFWVLGIIATCIAVSYGVVRMAKLAVHKEGNSLFLCSGAKYLFHRKQWIHHGVYYIDPASAILNGLLTLYWKQKIYYGHKNMAISFD
;
A
#
# COMPACT_ATOMS: atom_id res chain seq x y z
N MET A 1 -41.42 36.15 31.00
CA MET A 1 -39.95 36.04 30.92
C MET A 1 -39.38 36.94 32.00
N LEU A 2 -38.61 36.40 32.95
CA LEU A 2 -37.88 37.21 33.93
C LEU A 2 -36.60 37.69 33.23
N SER A 3 -36.44 38.99 33.08
CA SER A 3 -35.24 39.62 32.52
C SER A 3 -34.41 40.20 33.67
N PHE A 4 -33.15 39.80 33.77
CA PHE A 4 -32.21 40.36 34.74
C PHE A 4 -31.23 41.28 34.02
N TYR A 5 -31.04 42.48 34.54
CA TYR A 5 -30.08 43.43 34.00
C TYR A 5 -28.72 43.19 34.64
N PHE A 6 -27.67 43.08 33.82
CA PHE A 6 -26.31 43.01 34.32
C PHE A 6 -25.88 44.34 34.90
N PHE A 7 -25.22 44.32 36.05
CA PHE A 7 -24.71 45.49 36.76
C PHE A 7 -25.79 46.55 37.06
N ASP A 8 -26.99 46.10 37.46
CA ASP A 8 -28.06 47.00 37.88
C ASP A 8 -27.72 47.64 39.24
N PRO A 9 -27.59 48.97 39.34
CA PRO A 9 -27.34 49.65 40.61
C PRO A 9 -28.42 49.39 41.68
N MET A 10 -29.63 48.99 41.25
CA MET A 10 -30.76 48.68 42.12
C MET A 10 -30.72 47.26 42.70
N ASP A 11 -29.92 46.36 42.13
CA ASP A 11 -29.72 44.99 42.63
C ASP A 11 -28.23 44.59 42.66
N PRO A 12 -27.46 45.13 43.63
CA PRO A 12 -26.04 44.81 43.78
C PRO A 12 -25.79 43.35 44.18
N THR A 13 -26.84 42.60 44.58
CA THR A 13 -26.67 41.17 44.91
C THR A 13 -26.41 40.30 43.68
N PHE A 14 -26.76 40.80 42.49
CA PHE A 14 -26.56 40.14 41.21
C PHE A 14 -25.21 40.46 40.53
N ASP A 15 -24.39 41.35 41.11
CA ASP A 15 -23.09 41.76 40.53
C ASP A 15 -22.10 40.59 40.38
N PHE A 16 -22.08 39.67 41.35
CA PHE A 16 -21.24 38.47 41.28
C PHE A 16 -21.59 37.62 40.05
N TRP A 17 -22.88 37.38 39.82
CA TRP A 17 -23.35 36.62 38.67
C TRP A 17 -23.08 37.38 37.37
N SER A 18 -23.30 38.70 37.35
CA SER A 18 -22.98 39.55 36.20
C SER A 18 -21.52 39.41 35.75
N TRP A 19 -20.57 39.42 36.70
CA TRP A 19 -19.16 39.18 36.41
C TRP A 19 -18.87 37.75 35.91
N LEU A 20 -19.56 36.74 36.45
CA LEU A 20 -19.43 35.37 35.97
C LEU A 20 -19.84 35.26 34.49
N TYR A 21 -21.00 35.81 34.12
CA TYR A 21 -21.48 35.84 32.74
C TYR A 21 -20.53 36.59 31.81
N VAL A 22 -19.94 37.71 32.27
CA VAL A 22 -18.93 38.45 31.49
C VAL A 22 -17.65 37.64 31.30
N MET A 23 -17.20 36.91 32.31
CA MET A 23 -16.03 36.03 32.19
C MET A 23 -16.28 34.86 31.24
N GLU A 24 -17.45 34.23 31.33
CA GLU A 24 -17.86 33.14 30.43
C GLU A 24 -17.96 33.61 28.97
N TRP A 25 -18.48 34.83 28.76
CA TRP A 25 -18.46 35.47 27.45
C TRP A 25 -17.03 35.77 26.97
N ALA A 26 -16.16 36.28 27.84
CA ALA A 26 -14.76 36.58 27.48
C ALA A 26 -13.95 35.32 27.11
N ILE A 27 -14.29 34.15 27.67
CA ILE A 27 -13.67 32.86 27.36
C ILE A 27 -14.30 32.22 26.10
N GLY A 28 -15.47 32.70 25.65
CA GLY A 28 -16.19 32.16 24.50
C GLY A 28 -17.14 31.01 24.82
N TRP A 29 -17.51 30.82 26.09
CA TRP A 29 -18.55 29.87 26.51
C TRP A 29 -19.97 30.43 26.41
N ARG A 30 -20.10 31.73 26.11
CA ARG A 30 -21.37 32.39 25.81
C ARG A 30 -21.15 33.45 24.75
N GLU A 31 -22.20 33.77 24.01
CA GLU A 31 -22.22 34.85 23.04
C GLU A 31 -23.15 35.97 23.49
N ALA A 32 -22.76 37.21 23.23
CA ALA A 32 -23.59 38.38 23.46
C ALA A 32 -24.16 38.84 22.12
N MET A 33 -25.49 38.95 22.04
CA MET A 33 -26.22 39.34 20.85
C MET A 33 -27.01 40.62 21.07
N SER A 34 -27.06 41.47 20.05
CA SER A 34 -27.85 42.70 20.04
C SER A 34 -28.86 42.65 18.90
N PHE A 35 -30.13 42.42 19.23
CA PHE A 35 -31.22 42.45 18.28
C PHE A 35 -31.68 43.89 18.09
N GLN A 36 -31.46 44.43 16.89
CA GLN A 36 -31.91 45.76 16.50
C GLN A 36 -33.18 45.64 15.67
N GLY A 37 -34.26 46.26 16.13
CA GLY A 37 -35.52 46.35 15.41
C GLY A 37 -36.03 47.79 15.38
N ASP A 38 -37.14 47.98 14.66
CA ASP A 38 -37.71 49.32 14.42
C ASP A 38 -38.15 50.02 15.71
N GLU A 39 -38.52 49.27 16.76
CA GLU A 39 -38.97 49.81 18.06
C GLU A 39 -37.92 49.74 19.18
N GLY A 40 -36.68 49.32 18.89
CA GLY A 40 -35.61 49.35 19.89
C GLY A 40 -34.51 48.33 19.71
N THR A 41 -33.64 48.26 20.71
CA THR A 41 -32.50 47.34 20.75
C THR A 41 -32.60 46.43 21.98
N LEU A 42 -32.59 45.12 21.76
CA LEU A 42 -32.60 44.12 22.81
C LEU A 42 -31.22 43.44 22.87
N ASN A 43 -30.51 43.62 23.98
CA ASN A 43 -29.23 42.97 24.23
C ASN A 43 -29.44 41.75 25.13
N VAL A 44 -28.99 40.59 24.69
CA VAL A 44 -29.11 39.33 25.45
C VAL A 44 -27.81 38.55 25.39
N ILE A 45 -27.57 37.74 26.41
CA ILE A 45 -26.49 36.75 26.41
C ILE A 45 -27.08 35.36 26.16
N SER A 46 -26.35 34.52 25.43
CA SER A 46 -26.76 33.14 25.17
C SER A 46 -26.76 32.30 26.44
N GLU A 47 -27.40 31.13 26.36
CA GLU A 47 -27.12 30.04 27.28
C GLU A 47 -25.64 29.61 27.17
N TRP A 48 -25.17 28.82 28.13
CA TRP A 48 -23.85 28.22 28.09
C TRP A 48 -23.74 27.36 26.82
N LEU A 49 -22.76 27.68 25.99
CA LEU A 49 -22.44 26.95 24.77
C LEU A 49 -21.47 25.85 25.14
N ASP A 50 -21.97 24.61 25.23
CA ASP A 50 -21.08 23.47 25.34
C ASP A 50 -20.45 23.20 23.96
N ALA A 51 -19.17 22.79 23.95
CA ALA A 51 -18.54 22.39 22.71
C ALA A 51 -19.20 21.09 22.22
N GLU A 52 -20.08 21.18 21.22
CA GLU A 52 -20.69 19.99 20.65
C GLU A 52 -19.62 19.21 19.89
N LEU A 53 -19.16 18.12 20.51
CA LEU A 53 -18.25 17.18 19.90
C LEU A 53 -19.03 16.36 18.88
N GLN A 54 -19.02 16.82 17.63
CA GLN A 54 -19.54 16.03 16.54
C GLN A 54 -18.52 14.94 16.16
N ASP A 55 -18.88 13.69 16.40
CA ASP A 55 -18.10 12.56 15.91
C ASP A 55 -18.07 12.56 14.38
N ILE A 56 -16.87 12.39 13.83
CA ILE A 56 -16.64 12.25 12.39
C ILE A 56 -17.23 10.90 11.94
N ASP A 57 -17.96 10.88 10.82
CA ASP A 57 -18.50 9.63 10.27
C ASP A 57 -17.37 8.61 10.05
N ALA A 58 -17.58 7.39 10.54
CA ALA A 58 -16.60 6.33 10.46
C ALA A 58 -16.27 5.95 9.00
N GLY A 59 -17.22 6.16 8.08
CA GLY A 59 -17.05 5.96 6.64
C GLY A 59 -16.11 6.97 5.98
N GLU A 60 -15.94 8.16 6.56
CA GLU A 60 -15.08 9.23 6.04
C GLU A 60 -13.62 9.08 6.49
N PHE A 61 -13.31 8.17 7.42
CA PHE A 61 -11.94 7.98 7.85
C PHE A 61 -11.06 7.38 6.74
N PRO A 62 -9.99 8.07 6.31
CA PRO A 62 -9.05 7.54 5.33
C PRO A 62 -8.27 6.32 5.86
N THR A 63 -8.35 6.04 7.17
CA THR A 63 -7.71 4.90 7.82
C THR A 63 -8.37 3.56 7.47
N THR A 64 -9.65 3.55 7.09
CA THR A 64 -10.37 2.33 6.68
C THR A 64 -9.71 1.68 5.48
N PHE A 65 -9.36 2.45 4.44
CA PHE A 65 -8.62 1.91 3.30
C PHE A 65 -7.23 1.38 3.71
N ALA A 66 -6.53 2.10 4.59
CA ALA A 66 -5.21 1.71 5.06
C ALA A 66 -5.25 0.37 5.85
N THR A 67 -6.28 0.14 6.66
CA THR A 67 -6.45 -1.12 7.40
C THR A 67 -6.79 -2.29 6.49
N TYR A 68 -7.65 -2.08 5.48
CA TYR A 68 -7.92 -3.09 4.45
C TYR A 68 -6.65 -3.44 3.64
N ALA A 69 -5.90 -2.42 3.22
CA ALA A 69 -4.64 -2.60 2.52
C ALA A 69 -3.61 -3.37 3.37
N LEU A 70 -3.50 -3.02 4.66
CA LEU A 70 -2.64 -3.73 5.61
C LEU A 70 -3.05 -5.20 5.75
N GLY A 71 -4.34 -5.49 5.88
CA GLY A 71 -4.86 -6.86 5.91
C GLY A 71 -4.45 -7.66 4.68
N GLY A 72 -4.57 -7.07 3.48
CA GLY A 72 -4.11 -7.66 2.23
C GLY A 72 -2.59 -7.91 2.22
N ILE A 73 -1.78 -6.96 2.67
CA ILE A 73 -0.32 -7.10 2.75
C ILE A 73 0.07 -8.22 3.73
N LEU A 74 -0.60 -8.32 4.88
CA LEU A 74 -0.38 -9.40 5.85
C LEU A 74 -0.73 -10.77 5.25
N TYR A 75 -1.84 -10.87 4.53
CA TYR A 75 -2.21 -12.08 3.80
C TYR A 75 -1.13 -12.49 2.79
N VAL A 76 -0.70 -11.57 1.92
CA VAL A 76 0.37 -11.86 0.93
C VAL A 76 1.65 -12.31 1.62
N THR A 77 2.03 -11.63 2.70
CA THR A 77 3.23 -11.96 3.47
C THR A 77 3.13 -13.36 4.08
N GLY A 78 1.98 -13.70 4.68
CA GLY A 78 1.73 -15.00 5.30
C GLY A 78 1.78 -16.14 4.29
N VAL A 79 1.11 -16.01 3.14
CA VAL A 79 1.13 -17.03 2.07
C VAL A 79 2.54 -17.20 1.51
N SER A 80 3.27 -16.10 1.31
CA SER A 80 4.65 -16.15 0.81
C SER A 80 5.58 -16.85 1.80
N HIS A 81 5.45 -16.57 3.11
CA HIS A 81 6.22 -17.26 4.15
C HIS A 81 5.86 -18.75 4.24
N ALA A 82 4.58 -19.10 4.15
CA ALA A 82 4.12 -20.48 4.16
C ALA A 82 4.71 -21.27 2.98
N GLY A 83 4.73 -20.69 1.78
CA GLY A 83 5.36 -21.29 0.59
C GLY A 83 6.85 -21.57 0.82
N ASN A 84 7.61 -20.55 1.23
CA ASN A 84 9.04 -20.69 1.52
C ASN A 84 9.31 -21.73 2.62
N PHE A 85 8.46 -21.80 3.65
CA PHE A 85 8.58 -22.79 4.73
C PHE A 85 8.35 -24.21 4.20
N CYS A 86 7.32 -24.43 3.40
CA CYS A 86 7.05 -25.73 2.76
C CYS A 86 8.23 -26.18 1.89
N ASP A 87 8.78 -25.28 1.08
CA ASP A 87 9.94 -25.57 0.23
C ASP A 87 11.18 -25.91 1.07
N HIS A 88 11.43 -25.17 2.15
CA HIS A 88 12.54 -25.47 3.08
C HIS A 88 12.39 -26.84 3.75
N VAL A 89 11.19 -27.18 4.25
CA VAL A 89 10.93 -28.48 4.86
C VAL A 89 11.13 -29.61 3.84
N TYR A 90 10.65 -29.40 2.62
CA TYR A 90 10.75 -30.39 1.55
C TYR A 90 12.20 -30.60 1.11
N PHE A 91 12.96 -29.52 0.94
CA PHE A 91 14.39 -29.56 0.63
C PHE A 91 15.20 -30.28 1.71
N ASN A 92 14.86 -30.07 2.99
CA ASN A 92 15.52 -30.74 4.10
C ASN A 92 15.14 -32.24 4.22
N ARG A 93 13.92 -32.64 3.83
CA ARG A 93 13.48 -34.04 3.85
C ARG A 93 14.02 -34.86 2.67
N ILE A 94 14.21 -34.25 1.51
CA ILE A 94 14.81 -34.92 0.35
C ILE A 94 16.33 -34.78 0.43
N GLN A 95 16.91 -35.61 1.30
CA GLN A 95 18.34 -35.71 1.57
C GLN A 95 19.10 -36.44 0.44
N SER A 96 18.73 -36.23 -0.83
CA SER A 96 19.48 -36.77 -1.96
C SER A 96 20.48 -35.72 -2.46
N GLN A 97 21.76 -36.11 -2.52
CA GLN A 97 22.86 -35.23 -2.94
C GLN A 97 22.69 -34.64 -4.36
N ALA A 98 21.78 -35.19 -5.16
CA ALA A 98 21.44 -34.72 -6.51
C ALA A 98 20.60 -33.43 -6.51
N CYS A 99 19.71 -33.21 -5.53
CA CYS A 99 18.87 -32.01 -5.47
C CYS A 99 19.59 -30.75 -4.93
N ARG A 100 20.75 -30.91 -4.28
CA ARG A 100 21.46 -29.80 -3.62
C ARG A 100 22.11 -28.80 -4.58
N LYS A 101 22.28 -29.17 -5.86
CA LYS A 101 23.17 -28.45 -6.80
C LYS A 101 22.49 -27.40 -7.69
N LYS A 102 21.20 -27.08 -7.53
CA LYS A 102 20.56 -26.11 -8.43
C LYS A 102 19.56 -25.16 -7.76
N GLY A 103 20.05 -24.35 -6.82
CA GLY A 103 19.29 -23.24 -6.22
C GLY A 103 18.93 -22.08 -7.17
N SER A 104 19.21 -22.18 -8.47
CA SER A 104 18.88 -21.12 -9.42
C SER A 104 17.37 -20.96 -9.63
N ASN A 105 16.60 -22.04 -9.52
CA ASN A 105 15.13 -21.97 -9.59
C ASN A 105 14.52 -21.39 -8.31
N LEU A 106 15.24 -21.42 -7.16
CA LEU A 106 14.78 -20.74 -5.94
C LEU A 106 14.70 -19.22 -6.13
N PHE A 107 15.55 -18.59 -6.95
CA PHE A 107 15.37 -17.15 -7.23
C PHE A 107 14.10 -16.84 -8.03
N GLY A 108 13.49 -17.85 -8.67
CA GLY A 108 12.15 -17.77 -9.27
C GLY A 108 10.99 -17.89 -8.26
N LEU A 109 11.28 -18.23 -6.99
CA LEU A 109 10.30 -18.42 -5.89
C LEU A 109 9.31 -17.27 -5.82
N ASN A 110 9.80 -16.06 -5.57
CA ASN A 110 8.92 -14.91 -5.32
C ASN A 110 8.05 -14.60 -6.53
N ARG A 111 8.58 -14.78 -7.75
CA ARG A 111 7.88 -14.38 -8.97
C ARG A 111 6.81 -15.36 -9.42
N VAL A 112 7.14 -16.64 -9.53
CA VAL A 112 6.19 -17.66 -10.00
C VAL A 112 5.24 -18.06 -8.88
N ALA A 113 5.77 -18.31 -7.67
CA ALA A 113 4.93 -18.72 -6.55
C ALA A 113 4.01 -17.59 -6.08
N GLY A 114 4.46 -16.33 -6.10
CA GLY A 114 3.60 -15.19 -5.79
C GLY A 114 2.36 -15.17 -6.69
N ILE A 115 2.54 -15.27 -8.00
CA ILE A 115 1.43 -15.19 -8.96
C ILE A 115 0.51 -16.40 -8.83
N VAL A 116 1.06 -17.60 -8.67
CA VAL A 116 0.27 -18.84 -8.58
C VAL A 116 -0.47 -18.95 -7.25
N TRP A 117 0.19 -18.66 -6.11
CA TRP A 117 -0.37 -18.88 -4.77
C TRP A 117 -1.17 -17.70 -4.23
N VAL A 118 -0.72 -16.47 -4.46
CA VAL A 118 -1.37 -15.25 -3.96
C VAL A 118 -2.34 -14.67 -4.98
N GLY A 119 -1.95 -14.69 -6.26
CA GLY A 119 -2.74 -14.13 -7.35
C GLY A 119 -2.40 -12.67 -7.68
N ARG A 120 -2.66 -12.29 -8.93
CA ARG A 120 -2.24 -10.99 -9.50
C ARG A 120 -2.83 -9.78 -8.76
N GLY A 121 -4.11 -9.84 -8.35
CA GLY A 121 -4.80 -8.72 -7.70
C GLY A 121 -4.22 -8.36 -6.33
N MET A 122 -3.97 -9.35 -5.47
CA MET A 122 -3.38 -9.14 -4.15
C MET A 122 -1.90 -8.72 -4.24
N LEU A 123 -1.16 -9.23 -5.22
CA LEU A 123 0.19 -8.74 -5.52
C LEU A 123 0.19 -7.30 -6.04
N PHE A 124 -0.83 -6.92 -6.82
CA PHE A 124 -1.00 -5.54 -7.28
C PHE A 124 -1.26 -4.60 -6.10
N LEU A 125 -2.14 -5.00 -5.17
CA LEU A 125 -2.39 -4.27 -3.93
C LEU A 125 -1.09 -4.06 -3.14
N ARG A 126 -0.26 -5.11 -3.00
CA ARG A 126 1.04 -5.01 -2.31
C ARG A 126 2.01 -4.06 -3.03
N GLY A 127 2.12 -4.16 -4.35
CA GLY A 127 3.01 -3.30 -5.13
C GLY A 127 2.58 -1.84 -5.15
N ILE A 128 1.28 -1.58 -5.30
CA ILE A 128 0.73 -0.22 -5.37
C ILE A 128 0.79 0.48 -4.03
N THR A 129 0.55 -0.24 -2.92
CA THR A 129 0.66 0.32 -1.58
C THR A 129 2.11 0.68 -1.25
N ALA A 130 3.08 -0.15 -1.62
CA ALA A 130 4.49 0.19 -1.50
C ALA A 130 4.86 1.43 -2.32
N LEU A 131 4.38 1.51 -3.57
CA LEU A 131 4.60 2.68 -4.41
C LEU A 131 3.98 3.96 -3.81
N CYS A 132 2.75 3.87 -3.28
CA CYS A 132 2.11 4.98 -2.58
C CYS A 132 2.92 5.43 -1.38
N LEU A 133 3.44 4.49 -0.56
CA LEU A 133 4.30 4.80 0.58
C LEU A 133 5.63 5.44 0.14
N LEU A 134 6.23 5.03 -0.98
CA LEU A 134 7.43 5.69 -1.53
C LEU A 134 7.16 7.11 -2.04
N CYS A 135 5.92 7.40 -2.43
CA CYS A 135 5.49 8.70 -2.93
C CYS A 135 4.85 9.60 -1.87
N THR A 136 4.84 9.17 -0.60
CA THR A 136 4.18 9.86 0.52
C THR A 136 5.15 10.11 1.66
N ALA A 137 5.16 11.33 2.20
CA ALA A 137 5.94 11.69 3.39
C ALA A 137 5.27 11.14 4.65
N THR A 138 6.05 10.83 5.69
CA THR A 138 5.50 10.49 7.00
C THR A 138 5.43 11.75 7.88
N LEU A 139 4.21 12.17 8.21
CA LEU A 139 3.92 13.23 9.18
C LEU A 139 3.34 12.60 10.44
N GLN A 140 3.89 12.96 11.60
CA GLN A 140 3.38 12.55 12.91
C GLN A 140 2.83 13.78 13.61
N LEU A 141 1.64 13.64 14.20
CA LEU A 141 1.04 14.68 15.02
C LEU A 141 1.50 14.46 16.46
N GLU A 142 2.31 15.37 17.00
CA GLU A 142 2.79 15.27 18.38
C GLU A 142 2.39 16.52 19.16
N MET A 143 1.95 16.31 20.41
CA MET A 143 1.63 17.39 21.32
C MET A 143 2.88 17.76 22.11
N HIS A 144 3.31 19.02 22.01
CA HIS A 144 4.45 19.55 22.74
C HIS A 144 4.06 20.87 23.40
N ASN A 145 4.21 20.96 24.73
CA ASN A 145 3.86 22.15 25.51
C ASN A 145 2.47 22.73 25.22
N TYR A 146 1.43 21.88 25.27
CA TYR A 146 0.03 22.23 24.99
C TYR A 146 -0.28 22.68 23.55
N ALA A 147 0.70 22.67 22.65
CA ALA A 147 0.51 22.92 21.22
C ALA A 147 0.64 21.62 20.42
N VAL A 148 -0.22 21.47 19.41
CA VAL A 148 -0.19 20.32 18.51
C VAL A 148 0.60 20.70 17.27
N ASN A 149 1.66 19.94 16.96
CA ASN A 149 2.55 20.22 15.84
C ASN A 149 2.72 18.99 14.94
N PHE A 150 2.92 19.23 13.64
CA PHE A 150 3.29 18.19 12.69
C PHE A 150 4.81 18.06 12.63
N TYR A 151 5.32 16.87 12.94
CA TYR A 151 6.72 16.53 12.84
C TYR A 151 6.98 15.58 11.67
N THR A 152 8.10 15.81 10.97
CA THR A 152 8.60 14.87 9.99
C THR A 152 9.61 13.93 10.61
N ARG A 153 9.38 12.63 10.42
CA ARG A 153 10.33 11.61 10.83
C ARG A 153 11.06 11.07 9.62
N GLU A 154 12.39 11.08 9.67
CA GLU A 154 13.20 10.48 8.62
C GLU A 154 12.96 8.97 8.57
N VAL A 155 12.60 8.49 7.38
CA VAL A 155 12.44 7.06 7.15
C VAL A 155 13.84 6.44 6.98
N PRO A 156 14.21 5.43 7.77
CA PRO A 156 15.52 4.79 7.64
C PRO A 156 15.76 4.26 6.22
N TRP A 157 16.97 4.44 5.71
CA TRP A 157 17.35 4.08 4.34
C TRP A 157 16.98 2.64 3.94
N TYR A 158 17.08 1.69 4.87
CA TYR A 158 16.79 0.28 4.61
C TYR A 158 15.29 0.03 4.36
N LYS A 159 14.40 0.82 4.98
CA LYS A 159 12.95 0.74 4.71
C LYS A 159 12.62 1.26 3.31
N THR A 160 13.33 2.30 2.87
CA THR A 160 13.21 2.86 1.52
C THR A 160 13.64 1.84 0.46
N ILE A 161 14.77 1.17 0.66
CA ILE A 161 15.25 0.11 -0.24
C ILE A 161 14.28 -1.08 -0.26
N LEU A 162 13.77 -1.47 0.91
CA LEU A 162 12.79 -2.56 1.02
C LEU A 162 11.49 -2.21 0.29
N GLY A 163 10.95 -1.00 0.50
CA GLY A 163 9.74 -0.54 -0.20
C GLY A 163 9.93 -0.42 -1.72
N ALA A 164 11.13 -0.03 -2.18
CA ALA A 164 11.47 -0.09 -3.60
C ALA A 164 11.42 -1.54 -4.13
N GLY A 165 11.87 -2.50 -3.33
CA GLY A 165 11.74 -3.94 -3.60
C GLY A 165 10.30 -4.40 -3.73
N GLU A 166 9.43 -3.93 -2.84
CA GLU A 166 8.00 -4.24 -2.86
C GLU A 166 7.27 -3.63 -4.06
N THR A 167 7.73 -2.48 -4.56
CA THR A 167 7.21 -1.93 -5.84
C THR A 167 7.50 -2.87 -7.02
N GLY A 168 8.51 -3.76 -6.89
CA GLY A 168 8.84 -4.80 -7.86
C GLY A 168 7.71 -5.79 -8.16
N TRP A 169 6.69 -5.92 -7.31
CA TRP A 169 5.52 -6.76 -7.62
C TRP A 169 4.77 -6.27 -8.86
N ILE A 170 4.69 -4.95 -9.08
CA ILE A 170 4.12 -4.36 -10.30
C ILE A 170 4.89 -4.84 -11.53
N VAL A 171 6.22 -4.86 -11.42
CA VAL A 171 7.14 -5.28 -12.48
C VAL A 171 6.90 -6.75 -12.86
N TYR A 172 6.64 -7.61 -11.87
CA TYR A 172 6.33 -9.02 -12.09
C TYR A 172 4.97 -9.24 -12.75
N ILE A 173 3.94 -8.48 -12.34
CA ILE A 173 2.60 -8.56 -12.92
C ILE A 173 2.62 -8.11 -14.38
N VAL A 174 3.25 -6.97 -14.67
CA VAL A 174 3.35 -6.46 -16.05
C VAL A 174 4.05 -7.50 -16.92
N ASN A 175 5.12 -8.12 -16.43
CA ASN A 175 5.79 -9.15 -17.20
C ASN A 175 4.97 -10.41 -17.38
N ASP A 176 4.22 -10.86 -16.37
CA ASP A 176 3.34 -12.03 -16.51
C ASP A 176 2.24 -11.81 -17.56
N ILE A 177 1.73 -10.59 -17.69
CA ILE A 177 0.82 -10.18 -18.77
C ILE A 177 1.57 -10.18 -20.11
N VAL A 178 2.75 -9.54 -20.14
CA VAL A 178 3.55 -9.40 -21.36
C VAL A 178 4.10 -10.74 -21.87
N MET A 179 4.23 -11.73 -20.98
CA MET A 179 4.72 -13.08 -21.25
C MET A 179 3.92 -13.81 -22.32
N VAL A 180 2.64 -13.46 -22.50
CA VAL A 180 1.78 -14.00 -23.56
C VAL A 180 2.35 -13.71 -24.95
N TRP A 181 2.96 -12.53 -25.14
CA TRP A 181 3.58 -12.12 -26.40
C TRP A 181 5.07 -12.45 -26.45
N THR A 182 5.81 -12.30 -25.34
CA THR A 182 7.26 -12.46 -25.33
C THR A 182 7.71 -13.92 -25.22
N ARG A 183 6.86 -14.79 -24.65
CA ARG A 183 7.05 -16.24 -24.57
C ARG A 183 8.47 -16.62 -24.14
N GLU A 184 9.18 -17.34 -24.99
CA GLU A 184 10.49 -17.94 -24.72
C GLU A 184 11.63 -16.90 -24.58
N TYR A 185 11.45 -15.68 -25.10
CA TYR A 185 12.39 -14.58 -24.87
C TYR A 185 12.39 -14.11 -23.40
N THR A 186 11.32 -14.39 -22.66
CA THR A 186 11.12 -13.92 -21.28
C THR A 186 12.21 -14.37 -20.33
N SER A 187 12.75 -15.58 -20.51
CA SER A 187 13.82 -16.13 -19.67
C SER A 187 15.08 -15.25 -19.65
N TRP A 188 15.44 -14.68 -20.80
CA TRP A 188 16.71 -13.98 -21.00
C TRP A 188 16.76 -12.59 -20.38
N TYR A 189 15.69 -11.80 -20.52
CA TYR A 189 15.68 -10.45 -19.93
C TYR A 189 15.14 -10.43 -18.49
N CYS A 190 14.35 -11.43 -18.08
CA CYS A 190 13.50 -11.40 -16.89
C CYS A 190 14.15 -10.90 -15.61
N MET A 191 15.36 -11.39 -15.34
CA MET A 191 16.08 -11.14 -14.11
C MET A 191 16.84 -9.81 -14.16
N GLY A 192 17.47 -9.51 -15.30
CA GLY A 192 18.27 -8.31 -15.48
C GLY A 192 17.43 -7.03 -15.41
N TYR A 193 16.30 -6.97 -16.12
CA TYR A 193 15.47 -5.76 -16.13
C TYR A 193 14.76 -5.53 -14.79
N GLY A 194 14.37 -6.60 -14.08
CA GLY A 194 13.74 -6.51 -12.77
C GLY A 194 14.69 -5.94 -11.72
N LEU A 195 15.94 -6.41 -11.69
CA LEU A 195 16.99 -5.87 -10.83
C LEU A 195 17.35 -4.44 -11.20
N LEU A 196 17.43 -4.12 -12.50
CA LEU A 196 17.69 -2.75 -12.97
C LEU A 196 16.58 -1.80 -12.54
N ALA A 197 15.31 -2.17 -12.75
CA ALA A 197 14.16 -1.36 -12.35
C ALA A 197 14.15 -1.12 -10.84
N TRP A 198 14.39 -2.17 -10.04
CA TRP A 198 14.53 -2.04 -8.59
C TRP A 198 15.66 -1.08 -8.19
N PHE A 199 16.84 -1.23 -8.78
CA PHE A 199 17.99 -0.40 -8.47
C PHE A 199 17.75 1.08 -8.80
N VAL A 200 17.16 1.36 -9.97
CA VAL A 200 16.81 2.74 -10.37
C VAL A 200 15.79 3.34 -9.42
N VAL A 201 14.74 2.60 -9.05
CA VAL A 201 13.72 3.08 -8.11
C VAL A 201 14.30 3.30 -6.71
N ALA A 202 15.16 2.40 -6.23
CA ALA A 202 15.82 2.52 -4.93
C ALA A 202 16.73 3.75 -4.88
N ILE A 203 17.56 3.98 -5.91
CA ILE A 203 18.41 5.18 -6.00
C ILE A 203 17.56 6.43 -6.04
N LEU A 204 16.53 6.48 -6.88
CA LEU A 204 15.67 7.65 -7.00
C LEU A 204 14.96 7.98 -5.68
N ALA A 205 14.52 6.95 -4.95
CA ALA A 205 13.90 7.12 -3.64
C ALA A 205 14.87 7.61 -2.55
N LEU A 206 16.15 7.22 -2.63
CA LEU A 206 17.18 7.64 -1.68
C LEU A 206 17.76 9.03 -1.98
N VAL A 207 18.03 9.33 -3.26
CA VAL A 207 18.67 10.59 -3.69
C VAL A 207 17.70 11.75 -3.63
N TYR A 208 16.44 11.50 -3.97
CA TYR A 208 15.41 12.52 -3.97
C TYR A 208 14.28 12.03 -3.06
N PRO A 209 14.32 12.21 -1.73
CA PRO A 209 13.22 11.80 -0.85
C PRO A 209 11.96 12.65 -1.07
N VAL A 210 10.77 12.14 -0.73
CA VAL A 210 9.52 12.91 -0.84
C VAL A 210 9.48 13.94 0.30
N ALA A 211 9.18 15.19 -0.05
CA ALA A 211 8.95 16.27 0.89
C ALA A 211 7.45 16.62 0.94
N HIS A 212 6.94 16.85 2.15
CA HIS A 212 5.60 17.37 2.36
C HIS A 212 5.55 18.88 2.02
N ARG A 213 4.37 19.38 1.67
CA ARG A 213 4.12 20.82 1.49
C ARG A 213 2.93 21.22 2.33
N ALA A 214 3.09 22.22 3.18
CA ALA A 214 2.00 22.80 3.95
C ALA A 214 1.83 24.26 3.57
N THR A 215 0.60 24.67 3.30
CA THR A 215 0.23 26.07 3.08
C THR A 215 -0.79 26.47 4.13
N VAL A 216 -0.54 27.58 4.81
CA VAL A 216 -1.44 28.16 5.81
C VAL A 216 -2.10 29.36 5.16
N ASP A 217 -3.41 29.30 4.99
CA ASP A 217 -4.24 30.37 4.42
C ASP A 217 -5.61 30.30 5.10
N PRO A 218 -5.76 30.88 6.29
CA PRO A 218 -6.99 30.79 7.07
C PRO A 218 -8.11 31.57 6.39
N GLN A 219 -9.04 30.84 5.79
CA GLN A 219 -10.27 31.37 5.19
C GLN A 219 -11.45 30.79 5.95
N CYS A 220 -12.26 31.64 6.60
CA CYS A 220 -13.48 31.23 7.28
C CYS A 220 -14.68 31.73 6.51
N GLN A 221 -15.62 30.82 6.22
CA GLN A 221 -16.89 31.14 5.59
C GLN A 221 -18.04 30.67 6.48
N PHE A 222 -19.10 31.48 6.52
CA PHE A 222 -20.37 31.11 7.15
C PHE A 222 -21.15 30.25 6.16
N ASP A 223 -21.28 28.94 6.42
CA ASP A 223 -22.03 28.02 5.55
C ASP A 223 -23.53 28.09 5.90
N GLN A 224 -23.82 28.14 7.20
CA GLN A 224 -25.13 28.52 7.73
C GLN A 224 -24.93 29.59 8.80
N VAL A 225 -25.48 30.78 8.55
CA VAL A 225 -25.56 31.86 9.53
C VAL A 225 -26.22 31.30 10.80
N ASP A 226 -25.58 31.50 11.94
CA ASP A 226 -25.97 31.03 13.28
C ASP A 226 -25.74 29.54 13.62
N PHE A 227 -25.34 28.68 12.67
CA PHE A 227 -25.17 27.24 12.93
C PHE A 227 -23.76 26.71 12.64
N GLN A 228 -23.10 27.20 11.59
CA GLN A 228 -21.84 26.60 11.16
C GLN A 228 -20.90 27.59 10.46
N VAL A 229 -19.73 27.77 11.07
CA VAL A 229 -18.56 28.41 10.45
C VAL A 229 -17.57 27.34 10.04
N VAL A 230 -17.27 27.26 8.75
CA VAL A 230 -16.24 26.36 8.24
C VAL A 230 -14.97 27.18 8.01
N CYS A 231 -13.97 26.94 8.85
CA CYS A 231 -12.65 27.55 8.72
C CYS A 231 -11.67 26.57 8.06
N GLN A 232 -11.24 26.89 6.85
CA GLN A 232 -10.13 26.22 6.20
C GLN A 232 -8.83 26.94 6.59
N SER A 233 -8.11 26.41 7.58
CA SER A 233 -6.87 27.02 8.11
C SER A 233 -5.65 26.81 7.20
N GLY A 234 -5.63 25.71 6.46
CA GLY A 234 -4.52 25.38 5.56
C GLY A 234 -4.69 24.03 4.89
N VAL A 235 -3.80 23.74 3.94
CA VAL A 235 -3.78 22.48 3.20
C VAL A 235 -2.41 21.83 3.36
N VAL A 236 -2.41 20.55 3.72
CA VAL A 236 -1.20 19.74 3.89
C VAL A 236 -1.15 18.69 2.79
N TYR A 237 -0.20 18.84 1.87
CA TYR A 237 0.11 17.85 0.84
C TYR A 237 1.20 16.90 1.35
N ILE A 238 0.82 15.64 1.53
CA ILE A 238 1.71 14.59 2.03
C ILE A 238 2.32 13.78 0.88
N GLY A 239 1.59 13.64 -0.23
CA GLY A 239 1.97 12.81 -1.38
C GLY A 239 2.28 13.61 -2.64
N GLN A 240 3.11 13.03 -3.52
CA GLN A 240 3.46 13.62 -4.81
C GLN A 240 3.03 12.71 -5.97
N SER A 241 1.94 13.08 -6.66
CA SER A 241 1.39 12.33 -7.80
C SER A 241 2.32 12.28 -9.01
N SER A 242 3.10 13.34 -9.26
CA SER A 242 4.07 13.33 -10.36
C SER A 242 5.11 12.22 -10.20
N ARG A 243 5.67 12.03 -8.99
CA ARG A 243 6.63 10.94 -8.72
C ARG A 243 6.03 9.56 -8.92
N PHE A 244 4.77 9.38 -8.54
CA PHE A 244 4.06 8.13 -8.75
C PHE A 244 4.05 7.74 -10.24
N PHE A 245 3.66 8.67 -11.12
CA PHE A 245 3.67 8.42 -12.57
C PHE A 245 5.09 8.29 -13.15
N TRP A 246 6.07 9.04 -12.64
CA TRP A 246 7.47 8.90 -13.05
C TRP A 246 8.01 7.50 -12.75
N VAL A 247 7.77 6.96 -11.56
CA VAL A 247 8.21 5.61 -11.19
C VAL A 247 7.54 4.54 -12.06
N LEU A 248 6.25 4.66 -12.34
CA LEU A 248 5.56 3.76 -13.28
C LEU A 248 6.13 3.87 -14.70
N GLY A 249 6.43 5.09 -15.16
CA GLY A 249 7.06 5.34 -16.45
C GLY A 249 8.45 4.73 -16.56
N ILE A 250 9.27 4.82 -15.51
CA ILE A 250 10.59 4.18 -15.42
C ILE A 250 10.45 2.65 -15.53
N ILE A 251 9.52 2.06 -14.78
CA ILE A 251 9.27 0.61 -14.84
C ILE A 251 8.88 0.18 -16.26
N ALA A 252 7.94 0.88 -16.89
CA ALA A 252 7.50 0.60 -18.25
C ALA A 252 8.64 0.74 -19.27
N THR A 253 9.47 1.77 -19.12
CA THR A 253 10.63 2.04 -20.01
C THR A 253 11.69 0.95 -19.88
N CYS A 254 12.03 0.54 -18.65
CA CYS A 254 12.95 -0.57 -18.41
C CYS A 254 12.47 -1.88 -19.07
N ILE A 255 11.16 -2.15 -19.03
CA ILE A 255 10.56 -3.31 -19.69
C ILE A 255 10.67 -3.18 -21.22
N ALA A 256 10.30 -2.03 -21.78
CA ALA A 256 10.34 -1.81 -23.23
C ALA A 256 11.76 -1.90 -23.80
N VAL A 257 12.73 -1.26 -23.15
CA VAL A 257 14.14 -1.26 -23.57
C VAL A 257 14.72 -2.68 -23.50
N SER A 258 14.52 -3.39 -22.37
CA SER A 258 15.04 -4.75 -22.21
C SER A 258 14.45 -5.73 -23.23
N TYR A 259 13.14 -5.62 -23.51
CA TYR A 259 12.49 -6.37 -24.58
C TYR A 259 13.07 -6.04 -25.97
N GLY A 260 13.25 -4.75 -26.27
CA GLY A 260 13.84 -4.29 -27.52
C GLY A 260 15.24 -4.85 -27.75
N VAL A 261 16.11 -4.78 -26.74
CA VAL A 261 17.48 -5.31 -26.78
C VAL A 261 17.49 -6.81 -27.06
N VAL A 262 16.66 -7.58 -26.36
CA VAL A 262 16.59 -9.04 -26.57
C VAL A 262 16.08 -9.38 -27.97
N ARG A 263 15.10 -8.63 -28.49
CA ARG A 263 14.60 -8.85 -29.86
C ARG A 263 15.67 -8.50 -30.90
N MET A 264 16.38 -7.39 -30.73
CA MET A 264 17.43 -6.96 -31.65
C MET A 264 18.64 -7.90 -31.65
N ALA A 265 18.98 -8.47 -30.49
CA ALA A 265 20.09 -9.40 -30.34
C ALA A 265 19.84 -10.77 -31.02
N LYS A 266 18.64 -11.04 -31.55
CA LYS A 266 18.24 -12.33 -32.18
C LYS A 266 18.69 -13.54 -31.37
N LEU A 267 18.61 -13.45 -30.04
CA LEU A 267 19.05 -14.52 -29.15
C LEU A 267 18.34 -15.81 -29.54
N ALA A 268 19.10 -16.89 -29.67
CA ALA A 268 18.55 -18.18 -30.09
C ALA A 268 17.54 -18.67 -29.07
N VAL A 269 16.33 -18.95 -29.55
CA VAL A 269 15.21 -19.39 -28.73
C VAL A 269 14.79 -20.77 -29.20
N HIS A 270 14.63 -21.70 -28.25
CA HIS A 270 14.16 -23.05 -28.56
C HIS A 270 12.64 -23.06 -28.49
N LYS A 271 11.97 -23.48 -29.58
CA LYS A 271 10.52 -23.67 -29.62
C LYS A 271 10.11 -24.85 -28.73
N GLU A 272 9.30 -24.58 -27.72
CA GLU A 272 8.96 -25.60 -26.70
C GLU A 272 7.54 -26.16 -26.84
N GLY A 273 7.38 -27.44 -26.49
CA GLY A 273 6.11 -28.15 -26.47
C GLY A 273 5.08 -27.56 -25.49
N ASN A 274 3.81 -27.92 -25.69
CA ASN A 274 2.73 -27.54 -24.78
C ASN A 274 2.64 -28.54 -23.63
N SER A 275 2.55 -28.04 -22.39
CA SER A 275 2.31 -28.85 -21.20
C SER A 275 1.10 -28.27 -20.47
N LEU A 276 0.09 -29.11 -20.21
CA LEU A 276 -1.17 -28.70 -19.57
C LEU A 276 -1.01 -28.38 -18.08
N PHE A 277 -0.01 -28.97 -17.43
CA PHE A 277 0.23 -28.82 -15.99
C PHE A 277 1.18 -27.68 -15.62
N LEU A 278 1.72 -26.93 -16.57
CA LEU A 278 2.70 -25.85 -16.32
C LEU A 278 2.07 -24.48 -16.54
N CYS A 279 2.16 -23.62 -15.53
CA CYS A 279 1.81 -22.21 -15.69
C CYS A 279 2.82 -21.51 -16.62
N SER A 280 2.41 -20.41 -17.25
CA SER A 280 3.24 -19.65 -18.19
C SER A 280 4.58 -19.24 -17.56
N GLY A 281 4.56 -18.82 -16.29
CA GLY A 281 5.76 -18.45 -15.54
C GLY A 281 6.72 -19.63 -15.38
N ALA A 282 6.24 -20.78 -14.91
CA ALA A 282 7.04 -21.99 -14.81
C ALA A 282 7.53 -22.49 -16.18
N LYS A 283 6.72 -22.27 -17.23
CA LYS A 283 7.13 -22.58 -18.61
C LYS A 283 8.35 -21.75 -19.00
N TYR A 284 8.29 -20.43 -18.94
CA TYR A 284 9.37 -19.62 -19.55
C TYR A 284 10.51 -19.25 -18.59
N LEU A 285 10.35 -19.39 -17.27
CA LEU A 285 11.37 -18.98 -16.30
C LEU A 285 12.18 -20.13 -15.70
N PHE A 286 11.68 -21.37 -15.67
CA PHE A 286 12.42 -22.47 -15.06
C PHE A 286 13.50 -23.03 -15.99
N HIS A 287 14.67 -23.31 -15.42
CA HIS A 287 15.82 -23.77 -16.19
C HIS A 287 15.73 -25.28 -16.47
N ARG A 288 15.25 -25.67 -17.67
CA ARG A 288 14.93 -27.07 -18.00
C ARG A 288 16.07 -27.95 -18.51
N LYS A 289 17.21 -27.39 -18.92
CA LYS A 289 18.23 -28.09 -19.75
C LYS A 289 18.74 -29.44 -19.20
N GLN A 290 18.54 -29.73 -17.92
CA GLN A 290 19.02 -30.96 -17.27
C GLN A 290 17.89 -31.92 -16.85
N TRP A 291 16.63 -31.58 -17.10
CA TRP A 291 15.47 -32.33 -16.64
C TRP A 291 14.59 -32.87 -17.78
N ILE A 292 15.12 -32.91 -19.00
CA ILE A 292 14.44 -33.51 -20.16
C ILE A 292 15.03 -34.90 -20.36
N HIS A 293 14.24 -35.94 -20.14
CA HIS A 293 14.66 -37.33 -20.34
C HIS A 293 13.65 -38.01 -21.27
N HIS A 294 14.14 -38.59 -22.37
CA HIS A 294 13.31 -39.14 -23.46
C HIS A 294 12.23 -38.18 -24.00
N GLY A 295 12.53 -36.88 -24.10
CA GLY A 295 11.58 -35.87 -24.59
C GLY A 295 10.47 -35.48 -23.59
N VAL A 296 10.47 -36.06 -22.39
CA VAL A 296 9.55 -35.71 -21.30
C VAL A 296 10.27 -34.78 -20.32
N TYR A 297 9.63 -33.65 -20.00
CA TYR A 297 10.14 -32.71 -19.01
C TYR A 297 9.74 -33.14 -17.60
N TYR A 298 10.74 -33.46 -16.78
CA TYR A 298 10.59 -33.73 -15.36
C TYR A 298 10.75 -32.43 -14.59
N ILE A 299 9.97 -32.24 -13.54
CA ILE A 299 10.07 -31.08 -12.65
C ILE A 299 10.49 -31.56 -11.27
N ASP A 300 11.44 -30.86 -10.66
CA ASP A 300 11.75 -31.12 -9.26
C ASP A 300 10.54 -30.73 -8.39
N PRO A 301 10.27 -31.42 -7.27
CA PRO A 301 9.02 -31.19 -6.59
C PRO A 301 8.93 -29.84 -5.88
N ALA A 302 10.06 -29.17 -5.60
CA ALA A 302 10.04 -27.78 -5.15
C ALA A 302 9.53 -26.87 -6.27
N SER A 303 10.09 -26.95 -7.47
CA SER A 303 9.56 -26.23 -8.66
C SER A 303 8.11 -26.63 -9.01
N ALA A 304 7.68 -27.86 -8.69
CA ALA A 304 6.29 -28.28 -8.83
C ALA A 304 5.37 -27.49 -7.87
N ILE A 305 5.74 -27.36 -6.59
CA ILE A 305 5.01 -26.54 -5.60
C ILE A 305 4.93 -25.09 -6.07
N LEU A 306 6.02 -24.51 -6.59
CA LEU A 306 6.03 -23.14 -7.13
C LEU A 306 5.07 -22.98 -8.31
N ASN A 307 4.94 -24.01 -9.13
CA ASN A 307 4.02 -24.08 -10.25
C ASN A 307 2.56 -24.34 -9.82
N GLY A 308 2.30 -24.61 -8.53
CA GLY A 308 0.96 -24.89 -8.00
C GLY A 308 0.57 -26.37 -8.03
N LEU A 309 1.54 -27.27 -8.22
CA LEU A 309 1.39 -28.72 -8.11
C LEU A 309 1.87 -29.20 -6.73
N LEU A 310 0.96 -29.79 -5.97
CA LEU A 310 1.26 -30.45 -4.71
C LEU A 310 1.44 -31.94 -4.95
N THR A 311 2.60 -32.47 -4.58
CA THR A 311 2.88 -33.91 -4.64
C THR A 311 2.86 -34.51 -3.24
N LEU A 312 1.93 -35.42 -2.97
CA LEU A 312 1.85 -36.17 -1.72
C LEU A 312 2.26 -37.62 -1.96
N TYR A 313 3.36 -38.01 -1.33
CA TYR A 313 3.78 -39.42 -1.30
C TYR A 313 3.08 -40.12 -0.15
N TRP A 314 2.19 -41.06 -0.46
CA TRP A 314 1.55 -41.90 0.53
C TRP A 314 1.72 -43.37 0.15
N LYS A 315 2.44 -44.11 1.01
CA LYS A 315 2.90 -45.49 0.74
C LYS A 315 3.75 -45.56 -0.54
N GLN A 316 3.25 -46.21 -1.60
CA GLN A 316 3.89 -46.35 -2.91
C GLN A 316 3.15 -45.59 -4.04
N LYS A 317 2.18 -44.73 -3.68
CA LYS A 317 1.45 -43.91 -4.65
C LYS A 317 1.81 -42.44 -4.48
N ILE A 318 1.90 -41.74 -5.60
CA ILE A 318 2.11 -40.29 -5.64
C ILE A 318 0.78 -39.66 -6.02
N TYR A 319 0.26 -38.82 -5.14
CA TYR A 319 -0.95 -38.03 -5.39
C TYR A 319 -0.53 -36.64 -5.85
N TYR A 320 -1.14 -36.17 -6.94
CA TYR A 320 -0.91 -34.85 -7.50
C TYR A 320 -2.17 -34.00 -7.35
N GLY A 321 -2.06 -32.83 -6.73
CA GLY A 321 -3.12 -31.83 -6.66
C GLY A 321 -2.67 -30.54 -7.34
N HIS A 322 -3.45 -30.01 -8.29
CA HIS A 322 -3.14 -28.74 -8.93
C HIS A 322 -4.08 -27.65 -8.41
N LYS A 323 -3.54 -26.50 -7.99
CA LYS A 323 -4.35 -25.41 -7.40
C LYS A 323 -5.55 -24.99 -8.28
N ASN A 324 -5.40 -25.01 -9.60
CA ASN A 324 -6.46 -24.62 -10.55
C ASN A 324 -7.20 -25.79 -11.23
N MET A 325 -6.87 -27.03 -10.91
CA MET A 325 -7.52 -28.20 -11.53
C MET A 325 -7.99 -29.10 -10.39
N ALA A 326 -9.30 -29.20 -10.22
CA ALA A 326 -9.90 -30.18 -9.35
C ALA A 326 -9.29 -31.56 -9.68
N ILE A 327 -8.78 -32.21 -8.63
CA ILE A 327 -8.12 -33.52 -8.57
C ILE A 327 -8.47 -34.39 -9.79
N SER A 328 -7.57 -34.50 -10.77
CA SER A 328 -7.68 -35.55 -11.78
C SER A 328 -6.96 -36.79 -11.26
N PHE A 329 -7.72 -37.86 -11.07
CA PHE A 329 -7.20 -39.18 -10.77
C PHE A 329 -6.70 -39.82 -12.08
N ASP A 330 -5.42 -40.18 -12.13
CA ASP A 330 -4.89 -41.23 -13.00
C ASP A 330 -4.24 -42.31 -12.14
#